data_AF-A0A8T4BS99-F1
#
_entry.id   AF-A0A8T4BS99-F1
#
_cell.length_a   1.000
_cell.length_b   1.000
_cell.length_c   1.000
_cell.angle_alpha   90.00
_cell.angle_beta   90.00
_cell.angle_gamma   90.00
#
_symmetry.space_group_name_H-M   'P 1'
#
loop_
_entity.id
_entity.type
_entity.pdbx_description
1 polymer ?
#
loop_
_entity_poly.entity_id
_entity_poly.type
_entity_poly.pdbx_seq_one_letter_code
_entity_poly.pdbx_strand_id
1 'polypeptide(L)'
;MNDIKFIRDDVQGKKNEQLQEILDVLKTKPNDIDVEAASRFFYYMLRAAHKIAEKKKEEEEKKDKIQEIEQKKPPVLKGIELKPSTMHKVWRETTHPITKPKQTPLPEIPTLKEMKLPEIKEFKKVKEEKVEDIIDSISNDYPLILFKNTKNETIAQINIIQQKGKLVYELTEPEIDLRLVEETKKLIQKKFEKDKKTIKDEKFLTKNIKKSFKKLKIDYTEEYRDEIKYFLLKDLSGLGKIDSFIHDPNIKTIICDGLNKPIKITLGPGLEITTNITYTKKEEIDEQIKHLGLKVKQEVSENNPIIEGRFYHFKIQATLGLGDAESKFMIKRMP
;
A
#
# COMPACT_ATOMS: atom_id res chain seq x y z
N MET A 1 6.57 -59.62 -23.55
CA MET A 1 5.56 -58.66 -23.08
C MET A 1 6.08 -57.28 -23.44
N ASN A 2 5.42 -56.60 -24.39
CA ASN A 2 5.70 -55.19 -24.66
C ASN A 2 4.85 -54.37 -23.69
N ASP A 3 5.51 -53.65 -22.79
CA ASP A 3 4.83 -52.76 -21.85
C ASP A 3 4.27 -51.54 -22.58
N ILE A 4 2.95 -51.37 -22.43
CA ILE A 4 2.20 -50.25 -22.96
C ILE A 4 2.55 -49.03 -22.08
N LYS A 5 3.36 -48.11 -22.62
CA LYS A 5 3.59 -46.79 -22.02
C LYS A 5 2.28 -46.01 -22.04
N PHE A 6 1.71 -45.74 -20.86
CA PHE A 6 0.55 -44.87 -20.72
C PHE A 6 0.97 -43.41 -20.95
N ILE A 7 0.23 -42.73 -21.82
CA ILE A 7 0.41 -41.31 -22.20
C ILE A 7 0.45 -40.35 -20.98
N ARG A 8 -0.02 -40.78 -19.79
CA ARG A 8 0.02 -40.00 -18.55
C ARG A 8 1.40 -39.91 -17.88
N ASP A 9 2.25 -40.92 -18.01
CA ASP A 9 3.57 -40.92 -17.36
C ASP A 9 4.56 -39.98 -18.07
N ASP A 10 4.43 -39.85 -19.39
CA ASP A 10 5.19 -38.88 -20.18
C ASP A 10 4.80 -37.42 -19.86
N VAL A 11 3.56 -37.17 -19.40
CA VAL A 11 3.10 -35.82 -19.01
C VAL A 11 3.65 -35.43 -17.63
N GLN A 12 3.77 -36.39 -16.72
CA GLN A 12 4.29 -36.17 -15.37
C GLN A 12 5.82 -36.00 -15.38
N GLY A 13 6.53 -36.79 -16.19
CA GLY A 13 7.96 -36.64 -16.44
C GLY A 13 8.29 -35.28 -17.06
N LYS A 14 7.56 -34.88 -18.11
CA LYS A 14 7.71 -33.56 -18.74
C LYS A 14 7.45 -32.40 -17.78
N LYS A 15 6.45 -32.52 -16.90
CA LYS A 15 6.18 -31.49 -15.88
C LYS A 15 7.32 -31.33 -14.88
N ASN A 16 7.94 -32.44 -14.47
CA ASN A 16 9.06 -32.42 -13.53
C ASN A 16 10.34 -31.91 -14.18
N GLU A 17 10.60 -32.26 -15.44
CA GLU A 17 11.70 -31.69 -16.21
C GLU A 17 11.54 -30.18 -16.43
N GLN A 18 10.34 -29.73 -16.81
CA GLN A 18 10.04 -28.29 -16.95
C GLN A 18 10.22 -27.53 -15.62
N LEU A 19 9.84 -28.14 -14.50
CA LEU A 19 10.05 -27.55 -13.17
C LEU A 19 11.53 -27.46 -12.81
N GLN A 20 12.33 -28.48 -13.13
CA GLN A 20 13.78 -28.42 -12.92
C GLN A 20 14.46 -27.42 -13.84
N GLU A 21 14.01 -27.31 -15.09
CA GLU A 21 14.51 -26.33 -16.06
C GLU A 21 14.20 -24.90 -15.59
N ILE A 22 12.99 -24.64 -15.09
CA ILE A 22 12.63 -23.37 -14.45
C ILE A 22 13.49 -23.11 -13.20
N LEU A 23 13.69 -24.12 -12.35
CA LEU A 23 14.52 -23.99 -11.15
C LEU A 23 15.99 -23.73 -11.48
N ASP A 24 16.51 -24.30 -12.57
CA ASP A 24 17.88 -24.08 -13.02
C ASP A 24 18.05 -22.68 -13.65
N VAL A 25 17.07 -22.20 -14.42
CA VAL A 25 17.02 -20.79 -14.87
C VAL A 25 16.97 -19.82 -13.68
N LEU A 26 16.22 -20.16 -12.63
CA LEU A 26 16.16 -19.36 -11.39
C LEU A 26 17.46 -19.42 -10.57
N LYS A 27 18.30 -20.45 -10.74
CA LYS A 27 19.63 -20.57 -10.11
C LYS A 27 20.70 -19.78 -10.87
N THR A 28 20.52 -19.56 -12.18
CA THR A 28 21.42 -18.71 -12.96
C THR A 28 21.19 -17.24 -12.62
N LYS A 29 22.28 -16.46 -12.49
CA LYS A 29 22.17 -15.02 -12.16
C LYS A 29 21.53 -14.29 -13.35
N PRO A 30 20.32 -13.71 -13.19
CA PRO A 30 19.69 -12.99 -14.28
C PRO A 30 20.45 -11.69 -14.56
N ASN A 31 20.73 -11.44 -15.83
CA ASN A 31 21.39 -10.21 -16.28
C ASN A 31 20.39 -9.06 -16.53
N ASP A 32 19.09 -9.33 -16.40
CA ASP A 32 17.99 -8.43 -16.74
C ASP A 32 17.03 -8.25 -15.53
N ILE A 33 16.58 -7.01 -15.32
CA ILE A 33 15.73 -6.57 -14.20
C ILE A 33 14.38 -7.30 -14.19
N ASP A 34 13.82 -7.58 -15.38
CA ASP A 34 12.53 -8.27 -15.50
C ASP A 34 12.62 -9.75 -15.09
N VAL A 35 13.78 -10.37 -15.27
CA VAL A 35 14.03 -11.78 -14.88
C VAL A 35 14.31 -11.88 -13.37
N GLU A 36 14.92 -10.86 -12.76
CA GLU A 36 15.07 -10.77 -11.30
C GLU A 36 13.72 -10.55 -10.60
N ALA A 37 12.86 -9.70 -11.17
CA ALA A 37 11.50 -9.49 -10.68
C ALA A 37 10.67 -10.78 -10.75
N ALA A 38 10.75 -11.52 -11.86
CA ALA A 38 10.12 -12.83 -12.00
C ALA A 38 10.66 -13.84 -10.96
N SER A 39 11.97 -13.87 -10.74
CA SER A 39 12.61 -14.78 -9.78
C SER A 39 12.17 -14.50 -8.34
N ARG A 40 12.11 -13.22 -7.95
CA ARG A 40 11.57 -12.80 -6.64
C ARG A 40 10.09 -13.17 -6.51
N PHE A 41 9.30 -12.97 -7.56
CA PHE A 41 7.88 -13.36 -7.58
C PHE A 41 7.70 -14.87 -7.35
N PHE A 42 8.46 -15.72 -8.05
CA PHE A 42 8.41 -17.17 -7.85
C PHE A 42 8.89 -17.60 -6.45
N TYR A 43 9.93 -16.97 -5.92
CA TYR A 43 10.38 -17.21 -4.55
C TYR A 43 9.28 -16.92 -3.51
N TYR A 44 8.62 -15.77 -3.62
CA TYR A 44 7.53 -15.41 -2.72
C TYR A 44 6.30 -16.30 -2.89
N MET A 45 5.99 -16.71 -4.13
CA MET A 45 4.91 -17.65 -4.41
C MET A 45 5.15 -19.02 -3.75
N LEU A 46 6.36 -19.57 -3.88
CA LEU A 46 6.75 -20.85 -3.27
C LEU A 46 6.74 -20.76 -1.74
N ARG A 47 7.22 -19.65 -1.18
CA ARG A 47 7.17 -19.40 0.27
C ARG A 47 5.75 -19.30 0.81
N ALA A 48 4.84 -18.65 0.07
CA ALA A 48 3.43 -18.58 0.44
C ALA A 48 2.75 -19.96 0.39
N ALA A 49 3.05 -20.75 -0.65
CA ALA A 49 2.57 -22.13 -0.76
C ALA A 49 3.06 -23.01 0.41
N HIS A 50 4.33 -22.87 0.80
CA HIS A 50 4.90 -23.56 1.97
C HIS A 50 4.16 -23.19 3.26
N LYS A 51 3.92 -21.89 3.47
CA LYS A 51 3.20 -21.41 4.66
C LYS A 51 1.74 -21.89 4.71
N ILE A 52 1.09 -22.04 3.56
CA ILE A 52 -0.26 -22.63 3.46
C ILE A 52 -0.22 -24.13 3.80
N ALA A 53 0.81 -24.85 3.35
CA ALA A 53 0.99 -26.25 3.68
C ALA A 53 1.29 -26.47 5.18
N GLU A 54 2.09 -25.61 5.81
CA GLU A 54 2.35 -25.62 7.26
C GLU A 54 1.07 -25.36 8.05
N LYS A 55 0.26 -24.37 7.66
CA LYS A 55 -1.04 -24.11 8.30
C LYS A 55 -2.00 -25.29 8.18
N LYS A 56 -2.03 -25.98 7.04
CA LYS A 56 -2.86 -27.17 6.86
C LYS A 56 -2.40 -28.32 7.77
N LYS A 57 -1.09 -28.51 7.93
CA LYS A 57 -0.53 -29.49 8.88
C LYS A 57 -0.88 -29.14 10.33
N GLU A 58 -0.77 -27.87 10.71
CA GLU A 58 -1.19 -27.40 12.05
C GLU A 58 -2.69 -27.58 12.31
N GLU A 59 -3.54 -27.44 11.29
CA GLU A 59 -4.99 -27.66 11.39
C GLU A 59 -5.35 -29.16 11.48
N GLU A 60 -4.59 -30.03 10.81
CA GLU A 60 -4.73 -31.50 10.93
C GLU A 60 -4.27 -31.98 12.32
N GLU A 61 -3.12 -31.52 12.83
CA GLU A 61 -2.65 -31.84 14.18
C GLU A 61 -3.60 -31.36 15.30
N LYS A 62 -4.30 -30.23 15.08
CA LYS A 62 -5.33 -29.74 16.01
C LYS A 62 -6.60 -30.61 15.97
N LYS A 63 -6.98 -31.17 14.82
CA LYS A 63 -8.12 -32.08 14.71
C LYS A 63 -7.84 -33.43 15.38
N ASP A 64 -6.62 -33.93 15.25
CA ASP A 64 -6.22 -35.19 15.87
C ASP A 64 -6.20 -35.08 17.41
N LYS A 65 -5.72 -33.94 17.95
CA LYS A 65 -5.79 -33.65 19.40
C LYS A 65 -7.22 -33.53 19.94
N ILE A 66 -8.18 -33.05 19.15
CA ILE A 66 -9.60 -32.97 19.54
C ILE A 66 -10.23 -34.38 19.58
N GLN A 67 -9.88 -35.26 18.62
CA GLN A 67 -10.36 -36.65 18.61
C GLN A 67 -9.79 -37.49 19.75
N GLU A 68 -8.56 -37.23 20.17
CA GLU A 68 -7.92 -37.93 21.31
C GLU A 68 -8.56 -37.57 22.67
N ILE A 69 -9.15 -36.38 22.79
CA ILE A 69 -9.89 -35.93 23.98
C ILE A 69 -11.30 -36.54 24.03
N GLU A 70 -11.97 -36.74 22.88
CA GLU A 70 -13.29 -37.36 22.80
C GLU A 70 -13.30 -38.87 23.13
N GLN A 71 -12.17 -39.56 22.94
CA GLN A 71 -12.03 -41.00 23.23
C GLN A 71 -11.81 -41.32 24.72
N LYS A 72 -11.64 -40.32 25.60
CA LYS A 72 -11.41 -40.49 27.05
C LYS A 72 -12.62 -40.09 27.94
N LYS A 73 -13.86 -40.36 27.51
CA LYS A 73 -15.05 -40.18 28.38
C LYS A 73 -15.30 -41.43 29.25
N PRO A 74 -15.62 -41.29 30.56
CA PRO A 74 -16.03 -42.41 31.42
C PRO A 74 -17.41 -42.98 31.01
N PRO A 75 -17.75 -44.22 31.39
CA PRO A 75 -18.84 -44.98 30.79
C PRO A 75 -20.24 -44.41 31.08
N VAL A 76 -21.11 -44.57 30.07
CA VAL A 76 -22.50 -44.08 29.98
C VAL A 76 -23.46 -44.96 30.80
N LEU A 77 -24.34 -44.33 31.59
CA LEU A 77 -25.49 -44.99 32.22
C LEU A 77 -26.63 -45.20 31.19
N LYS A 78 -27.15 -46.44 31.14
CA LYS A 78 -28.17 -46.91 30.19
C LYS A 78 -29.57 -46.34 30.45
N GLY A 79 -30.30 -46.05 29.36
CA GLY A 79 -31.75 -46.27 29.31
C GLY A 79 -32.54 -45.32 28.40
N ILE A 80 -33.06 -45.88 27.29
CA ILE A 80 -34.47 -45.90 26.84
C ILE A 80 -34.50 -45.99 25.30
N GLU A 81 -34.99 -47.12 24.78
CA GLU A 81 -35.26 -47.37 23.36
C GLU A 81 -36.60 -46.78 22.92
N LEU A 82 -36.65 -46.17 21.73
CA LEU A 82 -37.89 -45.96 20.97
C LEU A 82 -37.68 -46.37 19.51
N LYS A 83 -38.59 -47.20 18.99
CA LYS A 83 -38.56 -47.79 17.64
C LYS A 83 -39.03 -46.78 16.58
N PRO A 84 -38.45 -46.76 15.36
CA PRO A 84 -38.92 -45.89 14.28
C PRO A 84 -40.09 -46.52 13.51
N SER A 85 -41.13 -45.71 13.25
CA SER A 85 -42.16 -46.00 12.27
C SER A 85 -41.80 -45.41 10.90
N THR A 86 -42.15 -46.20 9.89
CA THR A 86 -41.82 -46.12 8.47
C THR A 86 -42.55 -44.96 7.78
N MET A 87 -41.83 -44.05 7.12
CA MET A 87 -42.41 -43.24 6.05
C MET A 87 -41.42 -43.05 4.89
N HIS A 88 -41.79 -43.71 3.79
CA HIS A 88 -41.57 -43.36 2.39
C HIS A 88 -40.25 -43.78 1.71
N LYS A 89 -40.28 -45.05 1.28
CA LYS A 89 -40.01 -45.45 -0.11
C LYS A 89 -40.69 -44.48 -1.08
N VAL A 90 -39.91 -43.74 -1.87
CA VAL A 90 -39.90 -43.61 -3.36
C VAL A 90 -38.67 -42.71 -3.59
N TRP A 91 -37.50 -43.20 -3.99
CA TRP A 91 -37.10 -43.50 -5.36
C TRP A 91 -35.90 -44.48 -5.32
N ARG A 92 -36.16 -45.76 -5.59
CA ARG A 92 -35.28 -46.64 -6.38
C ARG A 92 -36.14 -46.92 -7.62
N GLU A 93 -35.71 -46.75 -8.85
CA GLU A 93 -34.59 -47.44 -9.48
C GLU A 93 -34.16 -46.64 -10.72
N THR A 94 -32.89 -46.24 -10.76
CA THR A 94 -32.05 -46.35 -11.97
C THR A 94 -30.64 -46.60 -11.46
N THR A 95 -30.12 -47.77 -11.78
CA THR A 95 -28.85 -48.30 -11.30
C THR A 95 -27.71 -47.84 -12.21
N HIS A 96 -26.71 -47.19 -11.64
CA HIS A 96 -25.31 -47.46 -11.95
C HIS A 96 -24.51 -47.44 -10.63
N PRO A 97 -23.61 -48.41 -10.40
CA PRO A 97 -22.75 -48.39 -9.22
C PRO A 97 -21.76 -47.22 -9.34
N ILE A 98 -21.93 -46.20 -8.51
CA ILE A 98 -20.87 -45.23 -8.22
C ILE A 98 -19.84 -45.98 -7.35
N THR A 99 -18.77 -46.43 -7.99
CA THR A 99 -17.56 -46.86 -7.27
C THR A 99 -17.05 -45.67 -6.47
N LYS A 100 -16.89 -45.85 -5.15
CA LYS A 100 -16.23 -44.85 -4.29
C LYS A 100 -14.85 -44.54 -4.88
N PRO A 101 -14.47 -43.26 -5.06
CA PRO A 101 -13.12 -42.94 -5.48
C PRO A 101 -12.13 -43.49 -4.44
N LYS A 102 -11.18 -44.29 -4.94
CA LYS A 102 -10.05 -44.81 -4.18
C LYS A 102 -9.28 -43.62 -3.60
N GLN A 103 -9.15 -43.54 -2.28
CA GLN A 103 -8.26 -42.57 -1.64
C GLN A 103 -6.82 -42.96 -2.00
N THR A 104 -6.14 -42.13 -2.79
CA THR A 104 -4.69 -42.22 -2.98
C THR A 104 -4.00 -41.57 -1.78
N PRO A 105 -2.97 -42.19 -1.18
CA PRO A 105 -2.19 -41.54 -0.12
C PRO A 105 -1.51 -40.28 -0.67
N LEU A 106 -1.41 -39.23 0.16
CA LEU A 106 -0.60 -38.06 -0.19
C LEU A 106 0.88 -38.48 -0.29
N PRO A 107 1.65 -37.94 -1.26
CA PRO A 107 3.08 -38.22 -1.39
C PRO A 107 3.84 -37.65 -0.18
N GLU A 108 4.72 -38.47 0.40
CA GLU A 108 5.59 -38.09 1.51
C GLU A 108 6.60 -37.02 1.07
N ILE A 109 6.69 -35.94 1.84
CA ILE A 109 7.67 -34.86 1.64
C ILE A 109 9.01 -35.33 2.23
N PRO A 110 10.13 -35.29 1.48
CA PRO A 110 11.43 -35.68 2.01
C PRO A 110 11.85 -34.79 3.18
N THR A 111 12.41 -35.40 4.23
CA THR A 111 12.75 -34.76 5.51
C THR A 111 13.99 -33.85 5.41
N LEU A 112 13.92 -32.71 6.10
CA LEU A 112 14.91 -31.61 6.18
C LEU A 112 16.33 -31.96 6.70
N LYS A 113 16.68 -33.25 6.83
CA LYS A 113 17.87 -33.68 7.58
C LYS A 113 19.16 -33.81 6.76
N GLU A 114 19.15 -33.59 5.45
CA GLU A 114 20.34 -33.78 4.61
C GLU A 114 20.68 -32.61 3.66
N MET A 115 20.19 -31.39 3.92
CA MET A 115 20.67 -30.21 3.18
C MET A 115 21.84 -29.56 3.94
N LYS A 116 23.07 -29.85 3.52
CA LYS A 116 24.21 -29.03 3.93
C LYS A 116 24.14 -27.68 3.20
N LEU A 117 23.95 -26.60 3.97
CA LEU A 117 24.09 -25.24 3.44
C LEU A 117 25.53 -25.07 2.89
N PRO A 118 25.71 -24.68 1.62
CA PRO A 118 27.04 -24.43 1.08
C PRO A 118 27.66 -23.20 1.74
N GLU A 119 28.96 -23.29 2.06
CA GLU A 119 29.75 -22.13 2.49
C GLU A 119 29.76 -21.06 1.40
N ILE A 120 29.36 -19.85 1.77
CA ILE A 120 29.32 -18.69 0.89
C ILE A 120 30.76 -18.34 0.53
N LYS A 121 31.17 -18.59 -0.72
CA LYS A 121 32.41 -18.03 -1.25
C LYS A 121 32.27 -16.52 -1.26
N GLU A 122 33.16 -15.81 -0.56
CA GLU A 122 33.19 -14.36 -0.53
C GLU A 122 33.13 -13.82 -1.96
N PHE A 123 32.05 -13.09 -2.24
CA PHE A 123 31.86 -12.44 -3.51
C PHE A 123 32.99 -11.44 -3.71
N LYS A 124 33.60 -11.44 -4.91
CA LYS A 124 34.38 -10.28 -5.35
C LYS A 124 33.47 -9.07 -5.19
N LYS A 125 33.83 -8.18 -4.26
CA LYS A 125 33.19 -6.88 -4.07
C LYS A 125 33.02 -6.25 -5.45
N VAL A 126 31.79 -6.26 -5.96
CA VAL A 126 31.27 -5.10 -6.67
C VAL A 126 31.66 -3.94 -5.76
N LYS A 127 32.18 -2.83 -6.27
CA LYS A 127 32.30 -1.63 -5.44
C LYS A 127 30.89 -1.39 -4.90
N GLU A 128 30.66 -1.80 -3.65
CA GLU A 128 29.56 -1.35 -2.84
C GLU A 128 29.81 0.15 -2.81
N GLU A 129 29.17 0.89 -3.72
CA GLU A 129 28.78 2.24 -3.34
C GLU A 129 28.07 2.03 -2.02
N LYS A 130 28.64 2.61 -0.97
CA LYS A 130 28.07 2.44 0.34
C LYS A 130 26.63 2.92 0.22
N VAL A 131 25.71 2.28 0.94
CA VAL A 131 24.35 2.82 1.03
C VAL A 131 24.41 4.29 1.44
N GLU A 132 25.41 4.66 2.26
CA GLU A 132 25.80 6.05 2.53
C GLU A 132 26.12 6.89 1.27
N ASP A 133 26.91 6.40 0.31
CA ASP A 133 27.27 7.13 -0.91
C ASP A 133 26.05 7.36 -1.85
N ILE A 134 25.12 6.40 -1.92
CA ILE A 134 23.86 6.54 -2.66
C ILE A 134 22.91 7.50 -1.93
N ILE A 135 22.87 7.42 -0.59
CA ILE A 135 22.12 8.35 0.25
C ILE A 135 22.64 9.78 0.08
N ASP A 136 23.96 9.96 0.09
CA ASP A 136 24.62 11.26 -0.01
C ASP A 136 24.44 11.87 -1.40
N SER A 137 24.51 11.07 -2.47
CA SER A 137 24.20 11.55 -3.82
C SER A 137 22.74 11.96 -3.97
N ILE A 138 21.79 11.17 -3.46
CA ILE A 138 20.36 11.53 -3.45
C ILE A 138 20.14 12.81 -2.63
N SER A 139 20.71 12.89 -1.42
CA SER A 139 20.57 14.06 -0.52
C SER A 139 21.08 15.35 -1.17
N ASN A 140 22.24 15.30 -1.83
CA ASN A 140 22.86 16.48 -2.44
C ASN A 140 22.14 16.98 -3.71
N ASP A 141 21.44 16.10 -4.43
CA ASP A 141 20.75 16.44 -5.68
C ASP A 141 19.25 16.76 -5.49
N TYR A 142 18.72 16.74 -4.26
CA TYR A 142 17.27 16.87 -4.00
C TYR A 142 16.70 18.25 -3.58
N PRO A 143 17.36 19.42 -3.67
CA PRO A 143 16.64 20.66 -3.39
C PRO A 143 15.62 20.95 -4.50
N LEU A 144 14.35 20.55 -4.29
CA LEU A 144 13.25 20.81 -5.21
C LEU A 144 12.49 22.05 -4.78
N ILE A 145 12.65 23.13 -5.55
CA ILE A 145 11.93 24.39 -5.33
C ILE A 145 10.50 24.24 -5.83
N LEU A 146 9.54 24.35 -4.91
CA LEU A 146 8.10 24.25 -5.22
C LEU A 146 7.49 25.59 -5.61
N PHE A 147 7.90 26.67 -4.93
CA PHE A 147 7.32 27.98 -5.12
C PHE A 147 8.32 29.09 -4.85
N LYS A 148 8.33 30.10 -5.71
CA LYS A 148 9.10 31.33 -5.55
C LYS A 148 8.19 32.54 -5.49
N ASN A 149 8.58 33.54 -4.71
CA ASN A 149 7.86 34.79 -4.61
C ASN A 149 8.13 35.70 -5.83
N THR A 150 7.51 36.88 -5.83
CA THR A 150 7.70 37.89 -6.88
C THR A 150 9.12 38.43 -6.99
N LYS A 151 9.94 38.32 -5.93
CA LYS A 151 11.37 38.67 -5.90
C LYS A 151 12.29 37.49 -6.24
N ASN A 152 11.74 36.36 -6.69
CA ASN A 152 12.46 35.12 -7.02
C ASN A 152 13.11 34.42 -5.81
N GLU A 153 12.67 34.74 -4.59
CA GLU A 153 13.07 34.08 -3.34
C GLU A 153 12.24 32.80 -3.14
N THR A 154 12.87 31.75 -2.62
CA THR A 154 12.22 30.46 -2.37
C THR A 154 11.27 30.56 -1.18
N ILE A 155 10.00 30.24 -1.40
CA ILE A 155 8.98 30.17 -0.33
C ILE A 155 8.88 28.75 0.22
N ALA A 156 8.80 27.77 -0.68
CA ALA A 156 8.63 26.37 -0.31
C ALA A 156 9.62 25.52 -1.10
N GLN A 157 10.29 24.62 -0.40
CA GLN A 157 11.26 23.70 -0.97
C GLN A 157 11.23 22.38 -0.25
N ILE A 158 11.72 21.36 -0.94
CA ILE A 158 11.89 20.02 -0.41
C ILE A 158 13.38 19.73 -0.33
N ASN A 159 13.78 19.08 0.76
CA ASN A 159 15.10 18.51 0.92
C ASN A 159 14.98 17.04 1.34
N ILE A 160 15.98 16.24 1.01
CA ILE A 160 16.17 14.93 1.64
C ILE A 160 17.34 15.07 2.59
N ILE A 161 17.09 14.83 3.87
CA ILE A 161 18.09 14.97 4.93
C ILE A 161 18.26 13.65 5.67
N GLN A 162 19.43 13.46 6.27
CA GLN A 162 19.68 12.32 7.14
C GLN A 162 19.42 12.69 8.60
N GLN A 163 18.44 12.05 9.24
CA GLN A 163 18.17 12.18 10.66
C GLN A 163 18.26 10.83 11.37
N LYS A 164 19.12 10.73 12.40
CA LYS A 164 19.32 9.50 13.19
C LYS A 164 19.61 8.25 12.33
N GLY A 165 20.40 8.42 11.26
CA GLY A 165 20.76 7.34 10.32
C GLY A 165 19.63 6.93 9.36
N LYS A 166 18.53 7.67 9.30
CA LYS A 166 17.43 7.45 8.35
C LYS A 166 17.29 8.67 7.44
N LEU A 167 16.97 8.43 6.18
CA LEU A 167 16.55 9.49 5.29
C LEU A 167 15.15 9.99 5.67
N VAL A 168 14.99 11.30 5.65
CA VAL A 168 13.73 12.00 5.88
C VAL A 168 13.50 12.97 4.74
N TYR A 169 12.30 12.92 4.17
CA TYR A 169 11.84 13.90 3.21
C TYR A 169 11.29 15.09 3.97
N GLU A 170 12.00 16.21 3.91
CA GLU A 170 11.68 17.43 4.64
C GLU A 170 11.10 18.46 3.68
N LEU A 171 9.81 18.75 3.86
CA LEU A 171 9.17 19.89 3.24
C LEU A 171 9.34 21.11 4.15
N THR A 172 10.03 22.14 3.66
CA THR A 172 10.15 23.45 4.33
C THR A 172 9.14 24.40 3.72
N GLU A 173 8.24 24.92 4.55
CA GLU A 173 7.22 25.92 4.20
C GLU A 173 7.40 27.17 5.08
N PRO A 174 6.92 28.36 4.65
CA PRO A 174 7.08 29.56 5.45
C PRO A 174 6.23 29.50 6.72
N GLU A 175 6.79 30.01 7.82
CA GLU A 175 6.08 30.10 9.11
C GLU A 175 5.12 31.29 9.11
N ILE A 176 3.83 31.02 8.93
CA ILE A 176 2.78 32.05 8.94
C ILE A 176 1.64 31.71 9.90
N ASP A 177 0.90 32.73 10.34
CA ASP A 177 -0.31 32.52 11.14
C ASP A 177 -1.40 31.85 10.29
N LEU A 178 -1.65 30.56 10.54
CA LEU A 178 -2.66 29.77 9.83
C LEU A 178 -4.07 30.39 9.91
N ARG A 179 -4.37 31.18 10.96
CA ARG A 179 -5.67 31.89 11.06
C ARG A 179 -5.85 32.86 9.91
N LEU A 180 -4.78 33.48 9.45
CA LEU A 180 -4.79 34.41 8.33
C LEU A 180 -5.09 33.69 7.01
N VAL A 181 -4.50 32.51 6.80
CA VAL A 181 -4.78 31.66 5.65
C VAL A 181 -6.25 31.23 5.65
N GLU A 182 -6.75 30.72 6.78
CA GLU A 182 -8.13 30.27 6.93
C GLU A 182 -9.14 31.41 6.71
N GLU A 183 -8.92 32.58 7.32
CA GLU A 183 -9.80 33.73 7.13
C GLU A 183 -9.77 34.23 5.69
N THR A 184 -8.61 34.24 5.04
CA THR A 184 -8.51 34.60 3.62
C THR A 184 -9.23 33.58 2.75
N LYS A 185 -9.05 32.28 3.02
CA LYS A 185 -9.71 31.16 2.34
C LYS A 185 -11.22 31.32 2.40
N LYS A 186 -11.80 31.58 3.59
CA LYS A 186 -13.24 31.83 3.77
C LYS A 186 -13.76 33.00 2.92
N LEU A 187 -12.98 34.09 2.81
CA LEU A 187 -13.37 35.26 2.01
C LEU A 187 -13.41 34.98 0.50
N ILE A 188 -12.54 34.10 0.00
CA ILE A 188 -12.39 33.85 -1.43
C ILE A 188 -13.11 32.60 -1.92
N GLN A 189 -13.36 31.62 -1.05
CA GLN A 189 -13.86 30.29 -1.40
C GLN A 189 -15.12 30.33 -2.26
N LYS A 190 -16.16 31.07 -1.83
CA LYS A 190 -17.43 31.18 -2.59
C LYS A 190 -17.24 31.71 -4.01
N LYS A 191 -16.30 32.64 -4.22
CA LYS A 191 -16.03 33.19 -5.56
C LYS A 191 -15.16 32.23 -6.36
N PHE A 192 -14.19 31.58 -5.72
CA PHE A 192 -13.33 30.59 -6.33
C PHE A 192 -14.10 29.36 -6.84
N GLU A 193 -15.09 28.89 -6.08
CA GLU A 193 -15.96 27.77 -6.48
C GLU A 193 -16.77 28.10 -7.74
N LYS A 194 -17.18 29.36 -7.92
CA LYS A 194 -17.87 29.84 -9.12
C LYS A 194 -16.92 30.05 -10.30
N ASP A 195 -15.75 30.62 -10.05
CA ASP A 195 -14.72 30.87 -11.06
C ASP A 195 -13.33 30.57 -10.51
N LYS A 196 -12.80 29.40 -10.90
CA LYS A 196 -11.45 28.94 -10.51
C LYS A 196 -10.33 29.87 -10.97
N LYS A 197 -10.55 30.71 -12.00
CA LYS A 197 -9.55 31.68 -12.47
C LYS A 197 -9.38 32.86 -11.51
N THR A 198 -10.30 33.03 -10.56
CA THR A 198 -10.25 34.09 -9.53
C THR A 198 -8.92 34.09 -8.76
N ILE A 199 -8.27 32.93 -8.58
CA ILE A 199 -7.00 32.83 -7.87
C ILE A 199 -5.80 33.39 -8.68
N LYS A 200 -5.96 33.61 -9.98
CA LYS A 200 -4.95 34.25 -10.83
C LYS A 200 -5.08 35.78 -10.85
N ASP A 201 -6.21 36.31 -10.38
CA ASP A 201 -6.42 37.76 -10.28
C ASP A 201 -5.70 38.31 -9.05
N GLU A 202 -4.52 38.89 -9.28
CA GLU A 202 -3.68 39.48 -8.24
C GLU A 202 -4.38 40.59 -7.45
N LYS A 203 -5.18 41.43 -8.11
CA LYS A 203 -5.89 42.54 -7.45
C LYS A 203 -6.95 41.99 -6.50
N PHE A 204 -7.67 40.96 -6.95
CA PHE A 204 -8.66 40.28 -6.12
C PHE A 204 -8.01 39.59 -4.90
N LEU A 205 -6.93 38.85 -5.10
CA LEU A 205 -6.22 38.19 -4.01
C LEU A 205 -5.72 39.19 -2.97
N THR A 206 -4.96 40.19 -3.42
CA THR A 206 -4.37 41.21 -2.54
C THR A 206 -5.44 41.96 -1.74
N LYS A 207 -6.58 42.26 -2.37
CA LYS A 207 -7.72 42.90 -1.69
C LYS A 207 -8.27 42.04 -0.56
N ASN A 208 -8.44 40.73 -0.75
CA ASN A 208 -9.00 39.86 0.29
C ASN A 208 -7.99 39.49 1.35
N ILE A 209 -6.71 39.34 0.99
CA ILE A 209 -5.61 39.23 1.96
C ILE A 209 -5.61 40.47 2.86
N LYS A 210 -5.58 41.69 2.31
CA LYS A 210 -5.61 42.91 3.13
C LYS A 210 -6.85 43.01 4.05
N LYS A 211 -7.99 42.40 3.67
CA LYS A 211 -9.17 42.33 4.54
C LYS A 211 -8.97 41.37 5.72
N SER A 212 -8.34 40.21 5.53
CA SER A 212 -8.07 39.28 6.61
C SER A 212 -7.08 39.85 7.62
N PHE A 213 -6.02 40.53 7.14
CA PHE A 213 -5.09 41.29 8.00
C PHE A 213 -5.82 42.33 8.87
N LYS A 214 -6.67 43.16 8.26
CA LYS A 214 -7.46 44.16 8.99
C LYS A 214 -8.38 43.53 10.03
N LYS A 215 -9.00 42.39 9.71
CA LYS A 215 -9.91 41.68 10.61
C LYS A 215 -9.19 41.11 11.83
N LEU A 216 -8.00 40.54 11.61
CA LEU A 216 -7.18 39.93 12.65
C LEU A 216 -6.28 40.93 13.38
N LYS A 217 -6.24 42.19 12.94
CA LYS A 217 -5.37 43.26 13.49
C LYS A 217 -3.88 42.88 13.45
N ILE A 218 -3.48 42.26 12.34
CA ILE A 218 -2.08 41.90 12.06
C ILE A 218 -1.52 42.93 11.07
N ASP A 219 -0.25 43.26 11.20
CA ASP A 219 0.45 44.16 10.29
C ASP A 219 0.72 43.48 8.94
N TYR A 220 0.37 44.18 7.86
CA TYR A 220 0.53 43.66 6.51
C TYR A 220 1.91 43.97 5.96
N THR A 221 2.57 42.95 5.39
CA THR A 221 3.75 43.13 4.52
C THR A 221 3.53 42.45 3.16
N GLU A 222 4.32 42.84 2.16
CA GLU A 222 4.24 42.22 0.83
C GLU A 222 4.82 40.80 0.82
N GLU A 223 5.77 40.46 1.71
CA GLU A 223 6.28 39.10 1.86
C GLU A 223 5.16 38.13 2.28
N TYR A 224 4.38 38.49 3.31
CA TYR A 224 3.26 37.66 3.76
C TYR A 224 2.20 37.44 2.67
N ARG A 225 2.02 38.42 1.77
CA ARG A 225 1.06 38.28 0.66
C ARG A 225 1.42 37.08 -0.21
N ASP A 226 2.69 36.94 -0.58
CA ASP A 226 3.16 35.85 -1.44
C ASP A 226 3.14 34.50 -0.70
N GLU A 227 3.45 34.48 0.60
CA GLU A 227 3.35 33.27 1.45
C GLU A 227 1.89 32.80 1.57
N ILE A 228 0.96 33.70 1.86
CA ILE A 228 -0.48 33.37 1.92
C ILE A 228 -0.96 32.89 0.54
N LYS A 229 -0.52 33.53 -0.54
CA LYS A 229 -0.85 33.11 -1.91
C LYS A 229 -0.39 31.67 -2.16
N TYR A 230 0.79 31.27 -1.70
CA TYR A 230 1.26 29.89 -1.77
C TYR A 230 0.28 28.93 -1.08
N PHE A 231 -0.08 29.17 0.19
CA PHE A 231 -1.01 28.30 0.91
C PHE A 231 -2.41 28.28 0.28
N LEU A 232 -2.91 29.41 -0.22
CA LEU A 232 -4.21 29.46 -0.90
C LEU A 232 -4.22 28.62 -2.19
N LEU A 233 -3.15 28.67 -2.98
CA LEU A 233 -3.01 27.85 -4.19
C LEU A 233 -2.98 26.36 -3.81
N LYS A 234 -2.15 26.01 -2.82
CA LYS A 234 -2.01 24.66 -2.28
C LYS A 234 -3.35 24.07 -1.79
N ASP A 235 -4.13 24.88 -1.09
CA ASP A 235 -5.38 24.45 -0.46
C ASP A 235 -6.60 24.45 -1.40
N LEU A 236 -6.72 25.45 -2.27
CA LEU A 236 -7.91 25.63 -3.11
C LEU A 236 -7.79 24.95 -4.47
N SER A 237 -6.61 25.03 -5.08
CA SER A 237 -6.36 24.44 -6.41
C SER A 237 -5.68 23.08 -6.31
N GLY A 238 -4.80 22.93 -5.32
CA GLY A 238 -4.01 21.72 -5.09
C GLY A 238 -4.73 20.63 -4.30
N LEU A 239 -3.93 19.81 -3.63
CA LEU A 239 -4.34 18.70 -2.77
C LEU A 239 -3.96 18.92 -1.28
N GLY A 240 -3.77 20.18 -0.86
CA GLY A 240 -3.53 20.54 0.54
C GLY A 240 -2.17 20.04 1.04
N LYS A 241 -2.14 19.38 2.21
CA LYS A 241 -0.89 18.91 2.84
C LYS A 241 -0.04 17.99 1.95
N ILE A 242 -0.65 17.25 1.02
CA ILE A 242 0.05 16.32 0.14
C ILE A 242 0.38 16.91 -1.24
N ASP A 243 0.03 18.17 -1.49
CA ASP A 243 0.19 18.81 -2.80
C ASP A 243 1.65 18.81 -3.27
N SER A 244 2.57 19.14 -2.36
CA SER A 244 4.02 19.10 -2.59
C SER A 244 4.49 17.75 -3.15
N PHE A 245 3.95 16.65 -2.63
CA PHE A 245 4.32 15.31 -3.09
C PHE A 245 3.81 14.99 -4.50
N ILE A 246 2.68 15.58 -4.87
CA ILE A 246 2.05 15.36 -6.18
C ILE A 246 2.85 16.07 -7.28
N HIS A 247 3.40 17.24 -6.94
CA HIS A 247 4.26 18.02 -7.82
C HIS A 247 5.68 17.46 -7.97
N ASP A 248 6.14 16.63 -7.04
CA ASP A 248 7.46 16.01 -7.09
C ASP A 248 7.50 14.81 -8.07
N PRO A 249 8.23 14.91 -9.19
CA PRO A 249 8.26 13.86 -10.22
C PRO A 249 8.93 12.56 -9.76
N ASN A 250 9.79 12.62 -8.73
CA ASN A 250 10.54 11.45 -8.25
C ASN A 250 9.70 10.57 -7.34
N ILE A 251 8.57 11.08 -6.83
CA ILE A 251 7.65 10.34 -5.97
C ILE A 251 6.78 9.40 -6.80
N LYS A 252 6.88 8.11 -6.47
CA LYS A 252 6.12 7.00 -7.06
C LYS A 252 4.87 6.67 -6.26
N THR A 253 4.95 6.69 -4.94
CA THR A 253 3.83 6.35 -4.07
C THR A 253 3.81 7.28 -2.86
N ILE A 254 2.61 7.65 -2.42
CA ILE A 254 2.33 8.40 -1.19
C ILE A 254 1.37 7.55 -0.36
N ILE A 255 1.71 7.31 0.91
CA ILE A 255 0.96 6.44 1.82
C ILE A 255 0.70 7.19 3.12
N CYS A 256 -0.58 7.31 3.48
CA CYS A 256 -1.03 7.77 4.79
C CYS A 256 -1.66 6.60 5.55
N ASP A 257 -1.00 6.20 6.64
CA ASP A 257 -1.37 5.04 7.46
C ASP A 257 -2.28 5.39 8.66
N GLY A 258 -2.69 6.66 8.81
CA GLY A 258 -3.57 7.11 9.89
C GLY A 258 -3.03 8.27 10.71
N LEU A 259 -3.63 8.47 11.89
CA LEU A 259 -3.41 9.63 12.75
C LEU A 259 -2.02 9.60 13.39
N ASN A 260 -1.36 10.76 13.49
CA ASN A 260 -0.05 10.94 14.11
C ASN A 260 1.07 10.07 13.51
N LYS A 261 0.86 9.52 12.31
CA LYS A 261 1.86 8.77 11.57
C LYS A 261 2.43 9.66 10.46
N PRO A 262 3.77 9.74 10.32
CA PRO A 262 4.39 10.40 9.19
C PRO A 262 3.91 9.80 7.87
N ILE A 263 3.60 10.66 6.89
CA ILE A 263 3.33 10.20 5.54
C ILE A 263 4.59 9.53 5.01
N LYS A 264 4.43 8.34 4.43
CA LYS A 264 5.50 7.59 3.79
C LYS A 264 5.42 7.82 2.29
N ILE A 265 6.58 7.96 1.67
CA ILE A 265 6.70 8.07 0.22
C ILE A 265 7.66 7.01 -0.30
N THR A 266 7.51 6.67 -1.58
CA THR A 266 8.48 5.84 -2.29
C THR A 266 9.07 6.64 -3.44
N LEU A 267 10.40 6.75 -3.49
CA LEU A 267 11.14 7.38 -4.58
C LEU A 267 11.63 6.33 -5.60
N GLY A 268 11.62 6.71 -6.88
CA GLY A 268 12.29 5.99 -7.97
C GLY A 268 12.09 4.46 -7.95
N PRO A 269 13.17 3.64 -7.95
CA PRO A 269 13.08 2.19 -8.05
C PRO A 269 12.54 1.48 -6.80
N GLY A 270 12.23 2.19 -5.71
CA GLY A 270 11.62 1.60 -4.52
C GLY A 270 12.12 2.08 -3.16
N LEU A 271 12.83 3.22 -3.09
CA LEU A 271 13.35 3.73 -1.81
C LEU A 271 12.19 4.32 -0.99
N GLU A 272 11.88 3.70 0.15
CA GLU A 272 10.87 4.21 1.07
C GLU A 272 11.47 5.21 2.06
N ILE A 273 10.82 6.37 2.19
CA ILE A 273 11.27 7.48 3.03
C ILE A 273 10.07 8.01 3.83
N THR A 274 10.29 8.35 5.10
CA THR A 274 9.30 9.04 5.94
C THR A 274 9.40 10.54 5.77
N THR A 275 8.28 11.25 5.83
CA THR A 275 8.25 12.71 5.68
C THR A 275 8.08 13.43 7.02
N ASN A 276 8.28 14.75 7.06
CA ASN A 276 7.92 15.59 8.20
C ASN A 276 6.41 15.91 8.28
N ILE A 277 5.60 15.43 7.34
CA ILE A 277 4.17 15.74 7.26
C ILE A 277 3.36 14.68 8.01
N THR A 278 2.54 15.14 8.95
CA THR A 278 1.62 14.31 9.74
C THR A 278 0.22 14.92 9.77
N TYR A 279 -0.78 14.07 9.90
CA TYR A 279 -2.13 14.47 10.30
C TYR A 279 -2.28 14.34 11.80
N THR A 280 -2.66 15.43 12.46
CA THR A 280 -2.81 15.48 13.93
C THR A 280 -4.25 15.28 14.39
N LYS A 281 -5.21 15.42 13.47
CA LYS A 281 -6.64 15.27 13.71
C LYS A 281 -7.24 14.28 12.71
N LYS A 282 -8.18 13.45 13.15
CA LYS A 282 -8.83 12.45 12.29
C LYS A 282 -9.63 13.16 11.18
N GLU A 283 -10.29 14.25 11.54
CA GLU A 283 -11.11 15.06 10.65
C GLU A 283 -10.30 15.57 9.44
N GLU A 284 -9.02 15.91 9.63
CA GLU A 284 -8.16 16.34 8.52
C GLU A 284 -7.93 15.23 7.49
N ILE A 285 -7.79 13.98 7.94
CA ILE A 285 -7.65 12.83 7.03
C ILE A 285 -8.99 12.57 6.33
N ASP A 286 -10.10 12.65 7.06
CA ASP A 286 -11.44 12.44 6.52
C ASP A 286 -11.78 13.50 5.45
N GLU A 287 -11.46 14.76 5.70
CA GLU A 287 -11.59 15.85 4.73
C GLU A 287 -10.67 15.64 3.51
N GLN A 288 -9.44 15.17 3.72
CA GLN A 288 -8.54 14.82 2.62
C GLN A 288 -9.14 13.72 1.74
N ILE A 289 -9.68 12.66 2.35
CA ILE A 289 -10.30 11.53 1.63
C ILE A 289 -11.53 12.00 0.86
N LYS A 290 -12.39 12.84 1.46
CA LYS A 290 -13.53 13.46 0.76
C LYS A 290 -13.06 14.31 -0.42
N HIS A 291 -12.01 15.12 -0.24
CA HIS A 291 -11.42 15.91 -1.32
C HIS A 291 -10.88 15.03 -2.45
N LEU A 292 -10.18 13.94 -2.14
CA LEU A 292 -9.74 12.96 -3.13
C LEU A 292 -10.92 12.29 -3.86
N GLY A 293 -12.00 11.97 -3.14
CA GLY A 293 -13.25 11.46 -3.70
C GLY A 293 -13.82 12.39 -4.77
N LEU A 294 -13.89 13.69 -4.47
CA LEU A 294 -14.32 14.70 -5.45
C LEU A 294 -13.44 14.73 -6.71
N LYS A 295 -12.12 14.53 -6.57
CA LYS A 295 -11.21 14.48 -7.73
C LYS A 295 -11.46 13.27 -8.63
N VAL A 296 -11.79 12.11 -8.03
CA VAL A 296 -12.11 10.88 -8.77
C VAL A 296 -13.61 10.72 -9.09
N LYS A 297 -14.43 11.73 -8.76
CA LYS A 297 -15.89 11.75 -8.95
C LYS A 297 -16.63 10.63 -8.22
N GLN A 298 -16.15 10.26 -7.03
CA GLN A 298 -16.82 9.31 -6.14
C GLN A 298 -17.21 10.02 -4.85
N GLU A 299 -18.47 9.87 -4.45
CA GLU A 299 -18.95 10.35 -3.16
C GLU A 299 -18.52 9.40 -2.05
N VAL A 300 -18.06 9.98 -0.96
CA VAL A 300 -17.55 9.26 0.22
C VAL A 300 -18.49 9.53 1.36
N SER A 301 -18.98 8.46 1.98
CA SER A 301 -19.85 8.56 3.13
C SER A 301 -19.61 7.39 4.06
N GLU A 302 -20.28 7.40 5.20
CA GLU A 302 -20.21 6.27 6.14
C GLU A 302 -20.74 4.97 5.50
N ASN A 303 -21.72 5.08 4.60
CA ASN A 303 -22.28 3.95 3.86
C ASN A 303 -21.38 3.49 2.71
N ASN A 304 -20.56 4.40 2.15
CA ASN A 304 -19.61 4.13 1.08
C ASN A 304 -18.21 4.68 1.46
N PRO A 305 -17.49 3.99 2.38
CA PRO A 305 -16.26 4.53 2.95
C PRO A 305 -15.03 4.34 2.05
N ILE A 306 -15.13 3.55 0.97
CA ILE A 306 -13.98 3.18 0.12
C ILE A 306 -14.02 3.98 -1.18
N ILE A 307 -12.85 4.47 -1.59
CA ILE A 307 -12.64 5.15 -2.86
C ILE A 307 -11.57 4.42 -3.64
N GLU A 308 -11.83 4.20 -4.92
CA GLU A 308 -10.81 3.75 -5.86
C GLU A 308 -11.00 4.42 -7.21
N GLY A 309 -9.99 5.17 -7.67
CA GLY A 309 -10.11 5.90 -8.91
C GLY A 309 -8.78 6.36 -9.49
N ARG A 310 -8.87 7.05 -10.63
CA ARG A 310 -7.73 7.65 -11.29
C ARG A 310 -7.91 9.17 -11.35
N PHE A 311 -6.82 9.88 -11.09
CA PHE A 311 -6.73 11.33 -11.18
C PHE A 311 -5.41 11.70 -11.87
N TYR A 312 -5.50 12.24 -13.09
CA TYR A 312 -4.34 12.42 -13.98
C TYR A 312 -3.53 11.11 -14.11
N HIS A 313 -2.22 11.16 -13.84
CA HIS A 313 -1.31 10.02 -13.85
C HIS A 313 -1.24 9.32 -12.47
N PHE A 314 -2.23 9.49 -11.61
CA PHE A 314 -2.25 8.87 -10.29
C PHE A 314 -3.43 7.91 -10.14
N LYS A 315 -3.16 6.74 -9.57
CA LYS A 315 -4.16 5.85 -9.02
C LYS A 315 -4.34 6.17 -7.53
N ILE A 316 -5.57 6.43 -7.12
CA ILE A 316 -5.93 6.76 -5.74
C ILE A 316 -6.74 5.60 -5.17
N GLN A 317 -6.38 5.18 -3.96
CA GLN A 317 -7.14 4.24 -3.14
C GLN A 317 -7.25 4.83 -1.74
N ALA A 318 -8.45 4.96 -1.20
CA ALA A 318 -8.66 5.50 0.14
C ALA A 318 -9.77 4.78 0.88
N THR A 319 -9.72 4.82 2.21
CA THR A 319 -10.74 4.27 3.10
C THR A 319 -10.99 5.25 4.22
N LEU A 320 -12.22 5.75 4.29
CA LEU A 320 -12.74 6.53 5.40
C LEU A 320 -12.96 5.62 6.61
N GLY A 321 -12.34 5.96 7.74
CA GLY A 321 -12.40 5.21 8.98
C GLY A 321 -13.70 5.48 9.74
N LEU A 322 -14.48 4.42 9.99
CA LEU A 322 -15.72 4.48 10.77
C LEU A 322 -15.44 4.18 12.26
N GLY A 323 -16.03 4.96 13.17
CA GLY A 323 -15.80 4.80 14.61
C GLY A 323 -14.32 4.92 14.96
N ASP A 324 -13.75 3.88 15.57
CA ASP A 324 -12.34 3.81 15.97
C ASP A 324 -11.39 3.42 14.84
N ALA A 325 -11.91 3.02 13.67
CA ALA A 325 -11.06 2.69 12.53
C ALA A 325 -10.34 3.95 12.01
N GLU A 326 -9.06 3.78 11.68
CA GLU A 326 -8.26 4.85 11.11
C GLU A 326 -8.55 5.04 9.62
N SER A 327 -8.70 6.31 9.24
CA SER A 327 -8.74 6.72 7.84
C SER A 327 -7.35 6.60 7.21
N LYS A 328 -7.29 6.06 5.99
CA LYS A 328 -6.03 5.81 5.27
C LYS A 328 -6.19 6.05 3.78
N PHE A 329 -5.10 6.43 3.12
CA PHE A 329 -5.09 6.56 1.67
C PHE A 329 -3.72 6.24 1.08
N MET A 330 -3.74 5.80 -0.16
CA MET A 330 -2.58 5.53 -0.99
C MET A 330 -2.78 6.18 -2.35
N ILE A 331 -1.76 6.91 -2.80
CA ILE A 331 -1.71 7.53 -4.13
C ILE A 331 -0.48 6.98 -4.83
N LYS A 332 -0.67 6.38 -5.99
CA LYS A 332 0.41 5.77 -6.78
C LYS A 332 0.50 6.44 -8.14
N ARG A 333 1.66 6.98 -8.48
CA ARG A 333 1.99 7.48 -9.82
C ARG A 333 2.02 6.29 -10.78
N MET A 334 1.24 6.40 -11.82
CA MET A 334 1.16 5.46 -12.93
C MET A 334 2.18 5.90 -14.00
N PRO A 335 2.81 4.94 -14.68
CA PRO A 335 3.70 5.22 -15.81
C PRO A 335 2.94 5.87 -16.97
#